data_AF-A0AAV6PJW2-F1
#
_entry.id   AF-A0AAV6PJW2-F1
#
_cell.length_a   1.000
_cell.length_b   1.000
_cell.length_c   1.000
_cell.angle_alpha   90.00
_cell.angle_beta   90.00
_cell.angle_gamma   90.00
#
_symmetry.space_group_name_H-M   'P 1'
#
loop_
_entity.id
_entity.type
_entity.pdbx_description
1 polymer ?
#
loop_
_entity_poly.entity_id
_entity_poly.type
_entity_poly.pdbx_seq_one_letter_code
_entity_poly.pdbx_strand_id
1 'polypeptide(L)'
;MLESLKKKLKILNKKEEHWRETKTYIQTQANQNENVIKEEFQKLHTFLWEEEKTRLMVLRQEEEIKTQVMHKKLDHIKNQIRTLSSTITDIETALRAKDLPFLQEYKVTKKRIKCDIREPECIRDILINSAKHLGSLKFGVWKRMAKIVNCVPITLDPNTAHSNLELSQEFTCVKYCRRQLLPDNPERCTSRLSVMGATGFTSGKHSWTVEVGQSKDWYIGVVRESVQRKSTVFLNPAEGFWVIGLSNGDTFSAQTTVCTKLVLKQKPERIRVELDCDKGKVVFTNTADMTTIYMFKDKFTERIFPYISPGLSEEGNISCPLTICPLTITVNGM
;
A
#
# COMPACT_ATOMS: atom_id res chain seq x y z
N MET A 1 -1.43 62.81 -7.55
CA MET A 1 -0.71 62.12 -6.44
C MET A 1 -1.65 61.37 -5.49
N LEU A 2 -2.66 62.04 -4.88
CA LEU A 2 -3.60 61.41 -3.94
C LEU A 2 -4.33 60.17 -4.50
N GLU A 3 -4.78 60.24 -5.76
CA GLU A 3 -5.50 59.13 -6.40
C GLU A 3 -4.61 57.90 -6.62
N SER A 4 -3.33 58.11 -6.95
CA SER A 4 -2.35 57.02 -7.01
C SER A 4 -2.14 56.37 -5.65
N LEU A 5 -2.15 57.14 -4.55
CA LEU A 5 -2.01 56.60 -3.20
C LEU A 5 -3.26 55.81 -2.78
N LYS A 6 -4.47 56.32 -3.07
CA LYS A 6 -5.74 55.58 -2.84
C LYS A 6 -5.75 54.24 -3.59
N LYS A 7 -5.28 54.22 -4.84
CA LYS A 7 -5.15 52.98 -5.64
C LYS A 7 -4.18 51.99 -5.00
N LYS A 8 -3.01 52.46 -4.55
CA LYS A 8 -2.02 51.63 -3.83
C LYS A 8 -2.58 51.06 -2.53
N LEU A 9 -3.27 51.88 -1.72
CA LEU A 9 -3.91 51.44 -0.48
C LEU A 9 -4.93 50.33 -0.74
N LYS A 10 -5.77 50.48 -1.77
CA LYS A 10 -6.75 49.44 -2.16
C LYS A 10 -6.08 48.12 -2.55
N ILE A 11 -4.93 48.16 -3.23
CA ILE A 11 -4.15 46.96 -3.59
C ILE A 11 -3.59 46.29 -2.34
N LEU A 12 -3.01 47.09 -1.42
CA LEU A 12 -2.45 46.56 -0.17
C LEU A 12 -3.52 45.93 0.72
N ASN A 13 -4.68 46.56 0.90
CA ASN A 13 -5.77 46.01 1.71
C ASN A 13 -6.27 44.68 1.14
N LYS A 14 -6.46 44.58 -0.19
CA LYS A 14 -6.82 43.31 -0.84
C LYS A 14 -5.76 42.23 -0.66
N LYS A 15 -4.48 42.61 -0.69
CA LYS A 15 -3.37 41.67 -0.49
C LYS A 15 -3.32 41.18 0.95
N GLU A 16 -3.58 42.06 1.92
CA GLU A 16 -3.67 41.70 3.34
C GLU A 16 -4.80 40.70 3.60
N GLU A 17 -5.99 40.94 3.05
CA GLU A 17 -7.14 40.03 3.13
C GLU A 17 -6.78 38.65 2.55
N HIS A 18 -6.24 38.61 1.33
CA HIS A 18 -5.77 37.37 0.68
C HIS A 18 -4.71 36.64 1.52
N TRP A 19 -3.76 37.36 2.12
CA TRP A 19 -2.74 36.76 2.98
C TRP A 19 -3.32 36.23 4.28
N ARG A 20 -4.34 36.87 4.83
CA ARG A 20 -5.06 36.38 6.01
C ARG A 20 -5.80 35.07 5.70
N GLU A 21 -6.48 35.00 4.55
CA GLU A 21 -7.13 33.77 4.07
C GLU A 21 -6.11 32.65 3.83
N THR A 22 -4.99 32.98 3.16
CA THR A 22 -3.89 32.04 2.90
C THR A 22 -3.31 31.50 4.21
N LYS A 23 -3.09 32.36 5.22
CA LYS A 23 -2.61 31.95 6.54
C LYS A 23 -3.58 30.96 7.21
N THR A 24 -4.88 31.27 7.22
CA THR A 24 -5.89 30.38 7.78
C THR A 24 -5.91 29.04 7.03
N TYR A 25 -5.82 29.07 5.70
CA TYR A 25 -5.80 27.87 4.87
C TYR A 25 -4.58 26.98 5.17
N ILE A 26 -3.39 27.56 5.34
CA ILE A 26 -2.18 26.83 5.73
C ILE A 26 -2.39 26.10 7.06
N GLN A 27 -2.99 26.76 8.05
CA GLN A 27 -3.27 26.15 9.36
C GLN A 27 -4.28 25.00 9.23
N THR A 28 -5.35 25.19 8.45
CA THR A 28 -6.35 24.16 8.19
C THR A 28 -5.73 22.95 7.49
N GLN A 29 -4.95 23.16 6.43
CA GLN A 29 -4.24 22.08 5.73
C GLN A 29 -3.27 21.34 6.64
N ALA A 30 -2.49 22.06 7.45
CA ALA A 30 -1.54 21.43 8.38
C ALA A 30 -2.27 20.51 9.38
N ASN A 31 -3.36 20.98 9.97
CA ASN A 31 -4.17 20.19 10.91
C ASN A 31 -4.81 18.97 10.22
N GLN A 32 -5.33 19.14 8.99
CA GLN A 32 -5.89 18.03 8.22
C GLN A 32 -4.81 16.97 7.92
N ASN A 33 -3.65 17.39 7.41
CA ASN A 33 -2.54 16.49 7.13
C ASN A 33 -2.05 15.77 8.40
N GLU A 34 -1.95 16.48 9.52
CA GLU A 34 -1.57 15.88 10.81
C GLU A 34 -2.56 14.77 11.22
N ASN A 35 -3.86 15.01 11.08
CA ASN A 35 -4.88 14.00 11.40
C ASN A 35 -4.75 12.76 10.50
N VAL A 36 -4.60 12.95 9.18
CA VAL A 36 -4.41 11.84 8.24
C VAL A 36 -3.14 11.04 8.56
N ILE A 37 -2.03 11.73 8.87
CA ILE A 37 -0.78 11.07 9.28
C ILE A 37 -1.02 10.21 10.53
N LYS A 38 -1.70 10.74 11.55
CA LYS A 38 -2.03 9.99 12.77
C LYS A 38 -2.90 8.77 12.48
N GLU A 39 -3.91 8.91 11.62
CA GLU A 39 -4.79 7.80 11.23
C GLU A 39 -4.03 6.68 10.52
N GLU A 40 -3.15 7.01 9.56
CA GLU A 40 -2.35 6.02 8.85
C GLU A 40 -1.38 5.28 9.79
N PHE A 41 -0.71 6.00 10.69
CA PHE A 41 0.14 5.36 11.70
C PHE A 41 -0.64 4.48 12.66
N GLN A 42 -1.85 4.89 13.05
CA GLN A 42 -2.71 4.08 13.91
C GLN A 42 -3.11 2.76 13.24
N LYS A 43 -3.38 2.77 11.93
CA LYS A 43 -3.64 1.54 11.14
C LYS A 43 -2.43 0.59 11.19
N LEU A 44 -1.23 1.12 11.02
CA LEU A 44 0.01 0.33 11.11
C LEU A 44 0.27 -0.22 12.51
N HIS A 45 0.06 0.58 13.57
CA HIS A 45 0.18 0.12 14.94
C HIS A 45 -0.81 -0.99 15.27
N THR A 46 -2.07 -0.84 14.84
CA THR A 46 -3.11 -1.85 15.03
C THR A 46 -2.74 -3.15 14.31
N PHE A 47 -2.25 -3.06 13.08
CA PHE A 47 -1.75 -4.23 12.35
C PHE A 47 -0.62 -4.94 13.09
N LEU A 48 0.41 -4.20 13.54
CA LEU A 48 1.55 -4.78 14.25
C LEU A 48 1.13 -5.45 15.56
N TRP A 49 0.20 -4.84 16.29
CA TRP A 49 -0.35 -5.39 17.51
C TRP A 49 -1.08 -6.73 17.29
N GLU A 50 -2.00 -6.78 16.32
CA GLU A 50 -2.72 -8.02 16.00
C GLU A 50 -1.79 -9.12 15.49
N GLU A 51 -0.75 -8.73 14.74
CA GLU A 51 0.26 -9.62 14.18
C GLU A 51 1.19 -10.21 15.26
N GLU A 52 1.54 -9.42 16.29
CA GLU A 52 2.25 -9.89 17.49
C GLU A 52 1.37 -10.84 18.31
N LYS A 53 0.15 -10.40 18.64
CA LYS A 53 -0.83 -11.18 19.42
C LYS A 53 -1.11 -12.54 18.80
N THR A 54 -1.34 -12.58 17.49
CA THR A 54 -1.60 -13.83 16.75
C THR A 54 -0.42 -14.79 16.85
N ARG A 55 0.81 -14.31 16.72
CA ARG A 55 2.00 -15.17 16.87
C ARG A 55 2.19 -15.69 18.28
N LEU A 56 2.03 -14.84 19.28
CA LEU A 56 2.11 -15.25 20.69
C LEU A 56 1.05 -16.30 21.02
N MET A 57 -0.15 -16.20 20.45
CA MET A 57 -1.19 -17.22 20.59
C MET A 57 -0.74 -18.58 20.02
N VAL A 58 -0.14 -18.61 18.82
CA VAL A 58 0.37 -19.84 18.21
C VAL A 58 1.51 -20.46 19.05
N LEU A 59 2.39 -19.63 19.62
CA LEU A 59 3.45 -20.10 20.52
C LEU A 59 2.87 -20.73 21.80
N ARG A 60 1.92 -20.04 22.46
CA ARG A 60 1.26 -20.54 23.67
C ARG A 60 0.52 -21.85 23.43
N GLN A 61 -0.15 -21.98 22.28
CA GLN A 61 -0.83 -23.23 21.92
C GLN A 61 0.16 -24.38 21.75
N GLU A 62 1.32 -24.14 21.13
CA GLU A 62 2.37 -25.15 20.99
C GLU A 62 2.95 -25.57 22.36
N GLU A 63 3.19 -24.59 23.24
CA GLU A 63 3.63 -24.82 24.62
C GLU A 63 2.64 -25.68 25.40
N GLU A 64 1.34 -25.34 25.35
CA GLU A 64 0.29 -26.05 26.05
C GLU A 64 0.19 -27.52 25.60
N ILE A 65 0.15 -27.75 24.28
CA ILE A 65 0.08 -29.10 23.70
C ILE A 65 1.28 -29.94 24.16
N LYS A 66 2.49 -29.39 24.04
CA LYS A 66 3.73 -30.13 24.37
C LYS A 66 3.87 -30.38 25.87
N THR A 67 3.48 -29.42 26.69
CA THR A 67 3.45 -29.56 28.15
C THR A 67 2.45 -30.63 28.58
N GLN A 68 1.26 -30.67 27.97
CA GLN A 68 0.25 -31.68 28.27
C GLN A 68 0.72 -33.10 27.89
N VAL A 69 1.42 -33.25 26.76
CA VAL A 69 2.05 -34.52 26.37
C VAL A 69 3.08 -34.96 27.42
N MET A 70 3.95 -34.05 27.84
CA MET A 70 4.96 -34.36 28.86
C MET A 70 4.35 -34.70 30.21
N HIS A 71 3.27 -34.03 30.62
CA HIS A 71 2.55 -34.34 31.85
C HIS A 71 2.06 -35.80 31.87
N LYS A 72 1.39 -36.24 30.80
CA LYS A 72 0.92 -37.63 30.66
C LYS A 72 2.07 -38.65 30.68
N LYS A 73 3.19 -38.33 30.03
CA LYS A 73 4.38 -39.20 29.98
C LYS A 73 5.06 -39.31 31.34
N LEU A 74 5.16 -38.20 32.08
CA LEU A 74 5.67 -38.20 33.45
C LEU A 74 4.79 -39.03 34.39
N ASP A 75 3.47 -38.91 34.29
CA ASP A 75 2.55 -39.70 35.11
C ASP A 75 2.62 -41.19 34.78
N HIS A 76 2.75 -41.54 33.51
CA HIS A 76 2.99 -42.92 33.09
C HIS A 76 4.28 -43.49 33.69
N ILE A 77 5.40 -42.77 33.58
CA ILE A 77 6.69 -43.20 34.13
C ILE A 77 6.62 -43.29 35.67
N LYS A 78 5.99 -42.32 36.35
CA LYS A 78 5.78 -42.39 37.80
C LYS A 78 5.03 -43.66 38.21
N ASN A 79 4.02 -44.06 37.45
CA ASN A 79 3.28 -45.29 37.71
C ASN A 79 4.14 -46.54 37.45
N GLN A 80 4.92 -46.57 36.35
CA GLN A 80 5.87 -47.66 36.10
C GLN A 80 6.91 -47.79 37.22
N ILE A 81 7.47 -46.67 37.70
CA ILE A 81 8.41 -46.63 38.82
C ILE A 81 7.77 -47.18 40.09
N ARG A 82 6.53 -46.78 40.42
CA ARG A 82 5.78 -47.30 41.58
C ARG A 82 5.57 -48.82 41.49
N THR A 83 5.10 -49.31 40.35
CA THR A 83 4.87 -50.75 40.12
C THR A 83 6.16 -51.55 40.24
N LEU A 84 7.25 -51.06 39.64
CA LEU A 84 8.55 -51.72 39.70
C LEU A 84 9.11 -51.71 41.13
N SER A 85 9.04 -50.58 41.83
CA SER A 85 9.53 -50.47 43.21
C SER A 85 8.77 -51.41 44.17
N SER A 86 7.45 -51.50 44.01
CA SER A 86 6.60 -52.45 44.75
C SER A 86 7.01 -53.89 44.48
N THR A 87 7.22 -54.23 43.20
CA THR A 87 7.64 -55.58 42.79
C THR A 87 9.02 -55.94 43.34
N ILE A 88 9.97 -55.00 43.34
CA ILE A 88 11.31 -55.19 43.93
C ILE A 88 11.17 -55.45 45.44
N THR A 89 10.37 -54.65 46.14
CA THR A 89 10.15 -54.80 47.59
C THR A 89 9.52 -56.15 47.94
N ASP A 90 8.52 -56.58 47.18
CA ASP A 90 7.88 -57.90 47.31
C ASP A 90 8.89 -59.03 47.10
N ILE A 91 9.79 -58.90 46.12
CA ILE A 91 10.84 -59.90 45.85
C ILE A 91 11.87 -59.93 46.99
N GLU A 92 12.33 -58.76 47.45
CA GLU A 92 13.30 -58.65 48.54
C GLU A 92 12.76 -59.21 49.86
N THR A 93 11.48 -58.99 50.16
CA THR A 93 10.83 -59.55 51.36
C THR A 93 10.70 -61.07 51.27
N ALA A 94 10.27 -61.61 50.12
CA ALA A 94 10.22 -63.05 49.89
C ALA A 94 11.61 -63.71 50.03
N LEU A 95 12.67 -63.07 49.52
CA LEU A 95 14.05 -63.57 49.64
C LEU A 95 14.59 -63.60 51.08
N ARG A 96 14.03 -62.79 52.01
CA ARG A 96 14.43 -62.79 53.43
C ARG A 96 13.74 -63.86 54.27
N ALA A 97 12.68 -64.50 53.75
CA ALA A 97 11.97 -65.57 54.46
C ALA A 97 12.79 -66.87 54.48
N LYS A 98 12.85 -67.58 55.62
CA LYS A 98 13.63 -68.83 55.76
C LYS A 98 12.85 -70.08 55.32
N ASP A 99 13.55 -70.94 54.58
CA ASP A 99 13.28 -72.37 54.28
C ASP A 99 11.97 -72.72 53.54
N LEU A 100 10.86 -73.02 54.21
CA LEU A 100 9.68 -73.64 53.58
C LEU A 100 8.71 -72.66 52.86
N PRO A 101 8.37 -71.48 53.43
CA PRO A 101 7.47 -70.51 52.80
C PRO A 101 8.04 -69.90 51.51
N PHE A 102 9.36 -69.73 51.45
CA PHE A 102 10.06 -69.23 50.26
C PHE A 102 9.84 -70.13 49.04
N LEU A 103 9.90 -71.46 49.22
CA LEU A 103 9.69 -72.42 48.12
C LEU A 103 8.24 -72.43 47.60
N GLN A 104 7.24 -72.15 48.45
CA GLN A 104 5.85 -71.98 48.05
C GLN A 104 5.63 -70.68 47.26
N GLU A 105 6.24 -69.56 47.68
CA GLU A 105 6.10 -68.27 46.99
C GLU A 105 6.95 -68.15 45.73
N TYR A 106 8.03 -68.92 45.60
CA TYR A 106 8.97 -68.87 44.48
C TYR A 106 8.28 -68.98 43.09
N LYS A 107 7.25 -69.83 42.96
CA LYS A 107 6.49 -69.95 41.69
C LYS A 107 5.68 -68.69 41.35
N VAL A 108 5.16 -68.00 42.37
CA VAL A 108 4.40 -66.74 42.21
C VAL A 108 5.36 -65.60 41.92
N THR A 109 6.46 -65.50 42.66
CA THR A 109 7.52 -64.50 42.49
C THR A 109 8.18 -64.61 41.10
N LYS A 110 8.47 -65.83 40.62
CA LYS A 110 9.00 -66.07 39.26
C LYS A 110 8.04 -65.64 38.15
N LYS A 111 6.72 -65.74 38.35
CA LYS A 111 5.73 -65.19 37.41
C LYS A 111 5.69 -63.66 37.44
N ARG A 112 5.86 -63.04 38.61
CA ARG A 112 5.88 -61.57 38.78
C ARG A 112 7.14 -60.90 38.23
N ILE A 113 8.30 -61.58 38.29
CA ILE A 113 9.55 -61.12 37.67
C ILE A 113 9.39 -60.95 36.15
N LYS A 114 8.44 -61.66 35.53
CA LYS A 114 8.05 -61.51 34.13
C LYS A 114 7.17 -60.25 33.89
N CYS A 115 7.46 -59.17 34.61
CA CYS A 115 6.83 -57.87 34.41
C CYS A 115 7.41 -57.23 33.14
N ASP A 116 6.60 -57.12 32.10
CA ASP A 116 6.97 -56.56 30.79
C ASP A 116 6.98 -55.02 30.86
N ILE A 117 7.91 -54.46 31.63
CA ILE A 117 8.09 -53.00 31.75
C ILE A 117 8.95 -52.56 30.57
N ARG A 118 8.30 -51.95 29.59
CA ARG A 118 8.96 -51.40 28.40
C ARG A 118 9.82 -50.19 28.74
N GLU A 119 10.93 -50.04 28.04
CA GLU A 119 11.77 -48.84 28.12
C GLU A 119 10.97 -47.58 27.73
N PRO A 120 11.24 -46.42 28.37
CA PRO A 120 10.59 -45.17 28.01
C PRO A 120 10.84 -44.79 26.55
N GLU A 121 9.77 -44.46 25.84
CA GLU A 121 9.84 -44.03 24.43
C GLU A 121 10.54 -42.68 24.27
N CYS A 122 11.36 -42.54 23.21
CA CYS A 122 11.84 -41.24 22.76
C CYS A 122 10.73 -40.46 22.06
N ILE A 123 10.50 -39.20 22.48
CA ILE A 123 9.46 -38.34 21.90
C ILE A 123 10.11 -37.36 20.93
N ARG A 124 9.85 -37.54 19.64
CA ARG A 124 10.28 -36.60 18.59
C ARG A 124 9.48 -35.29 18.68
N ASP A 125 10.11 -34.18 18.28
CA ASP A 125 9.50 -32.85 18.17
C ASP A 125 8.85 -32.29 19.45
N ILE A 126 9.27 -32.78 20.62
CA ILE A 126 8.67 -32.40 21.91
C ILE A 126 9.07 -31.00 22.41
N LEU A 127 10.20 -30.46 21.93
CA LEU A 127 10.65 -29.11 22.28
C LEU A 127 10.01 -28.07 21.37
N ILE A 128 9.87 -26.83 21.86
CA ILE A 128 9.35 -25.70 21.05
C ILE A 128 10.17 -25.57 19.76
N ASN A 129 9.48 -25.46 18.62
CA ASN A 129 10.11 -25.21 17.34
C ASN A 129 10.46 -23.72 17.20
N SER A 130 11.55 -23.29 17.85
CA SER A 130 11.97 -21.88 17.85
C SER A 130 12.21 -21.34 16.44
N ALA A 131 12.70 -22.16 15.51
CA ALA A 131 12.92 -21.77 14.12
C ALA A 131 11.60 -21.40 13.40
N LYS A 132 10.50 -22.11 13.67
CA LYS A 132 9.16 -21.79 13.14
C LYS A 132 8.65 -20.43 13.64
N HIS A 133 8.96 -20.04 14.87
CA HIS A 133 8.46 -18.80 15.48
C HIS A 133 9.34 -17.58 15.18
N LEU A 134 10.67 -17.77 15.20
CA LEU A 134 11.65 -16.68 15.11
C LEU A 134 12.30 -16.57 13.73
N GLY A 135 12.27 -17.64 12.93
CA GLY A 135 12.87 -17.68 11.60
C GLY A 135 12.28 -16.60 10.70
N SER A 136 13.15 -15.70 10.22
CA SER A 136 12.77 -14.58 9.34
C SER A 136 11.57 -13.76 9.85
N LEU A 137 11.41 -13.64 11.18
CA LEU A 137 10.25 -13.02 11.81
C LEU A 137 9.92 -11.64 11.23
N LYS A 138 10.91 -10.73 11.22
CA LYS A 138 10.75 -9.36 10.70
C LYS A 138 10.33 -9.35 9.23
N PHE A 139 10.95 -10.20 8.41
CA PHE A 139 10.60 -10.32 6.99
C PHE A 139 9.17 -10.86 6.82
N GLY A 140 8.75 -11.84 7.62
CA GLY A 140 7.39 -12.38 7.58
C GLY A 140 6.33 -11.33 7.96
N VAL A 141 6.60 -10.49 8.97
CA VAL A 141 5.76 -9.33 9.32
C VAL A 141 5.70 -8.36 8.14
N TRP A 142 6.86 -7.95 7.61
CA TRP A 142 6.94 -6.98 6.52
C TRP A 142 6.23 -7.48 5.25
N LYS A 143 6.40 -8.75 4.88
CA LYS A 143 5.71 -9.38 3.75
C LYS A 143 4.18 -9.39 3.91
N ARG A 144 3.67 -9.53 5.14
CA ARG A 144 2.23 -9.40 5.42
C ARG A 144 1.77 -7.95 5.40
N MET A 145 2.56 -7.05 5.98
CA MET A 145 2.29 -5.62 5.98
C MET A 145 2.23 -5.05 4.55
N ALA A 146 3.06 -5.55 3.63
CA ALA A 146 3.02 -5.16 2.21
C ALA A 146 1.65 -5.39 1.55
N LYS A 147 0.78 -6.24 2.11
CA LYS A 147 -0.59 -6.46 1.61
C LYS A 147 -1.57 -5.36 1.99
N ILE A 148 -1.27 -4.57 3.02
CA ILE A 148 -2.11 -3.46 3.49
C ILE A 148 -1.55 -2.09 3.11
N VAL A 149 -0.39 -2.05 2.44
CA VAL A 149 0.27 -0.82 1.98
C VAL A 149 0.02 -0.66 0.50
N ASN A 150 -0.48 0.51 0.10
CA ASN A 150 -0.61 0.91 -1.29
C ASN A 150 0.61 1.74 -1.68
N CYS A 151 1.34 1.32 -2.71
CA CYS A 151 2.38 2.13 -3.31
C CYS A 151 1.85 2.70 -4.63
N VAL A 152 1.95 4.01 -4.83
CA VAL A 152 1.59 4.64 -6.10
C VAL A 152 2.85 5.23 -6.76
N PRO A 153 2.95 5.16 -8.09
CA PRO A 153 4.14 5.62 -8.80
C PRO A 153 4.27 7.14 -8.79
N ILE A 154 3.15 7.85 -8.70
CA ILE A 154 3.06 9.31 -8.62
C ILE A 154 1.86 9.70 -7.76
N THR A 155 1.89 10.92 -7.22
CA THR A 155 0.76 11.59 -6.55
C THR A 155 0.50 12.94 -7.22
N LEU A 156 -0.69 13.48 -7.03
CA LEU A 156 -1.15 14.75 -7.57
C LEU A 156 -0.90 15.88 -6.57
N ASP A 157 -0.60 17.08 -7.06
CA ASP A 157 -0.36 18.24 -6.21
C ASP A 157 -1.64 19.08 -6.05
N PRO A 158 -2.28 19.09 -4.86
CA PRO A 158 -3.47 19.91 -4.61
C PRO A 158 -3.23 21.42 -4.76
N ASN A 159 -1.98 21.90 -4.66
CA ASN A 159 -1.65 23.30 -4.87
C ASN A 159 -1.73 23.71 -6.35
N THR A 160 -1.51 22.75 -7.26
CA THR A 160 -1.63 22.97 -8.71
C THR A 160 -3.06 22.80 -9.21
N ALA A 161 -3.91 22.10 -8.46
CA ALA A 161 -5.25 21.72 -8.89
C ALA A 161 -6.18 22.93 -9.10
N HIS A 162 -6.91 22.92 -10.21
CA HIS A 162 -8.00 23.88 -10.44
C HIS A 162 -9.04 23.80 -9.31
N SER A 163 -9.66 24.94 -8.95
CA SER A 163 -10.65 25.03 -7.85
C SER A 163 -11.93 24.20 -8.06
N ASN A 164 -12.10 23.57 -9.21
CA ASN A 164 -13.25 22.72 -9.54
C ASN A 164 -12.87 21.24 -9.58
N LEU A 165 -11.74 20.89 -8.96
CA LEU A 165 -11.26 19.52 -8.86
C LEU A 165 -11.20 19.10 -7.40
N GLU A 166 -11.78 17.94 -7.12
CA GLU A 166 -11.65 17.26 -5.82
C GLU A 166 -10.65 16.12 -5.97
N LEU A 167 -9.71 16.01 -5.03
CA LEU A 167 -8.72 14.95 -4.96
C LEU A 167 -9.07 13.96 -3.84
N SER A 168 -8.68 12.69 -4.01
CA SER A 168 -8.70 11.72 -2.91
C SER A 168 -7.69 12.07 -1.81
N GLN A 169 -7.89 11.49 -0.62
CA GLN A 169 -7.00 11.66 0.55
C GLN A 169 -5.53 11.31 0.23
N GLU A 170 -5.31 10.29 -0.59
CA GLU A 170 -3.96 9.87 -1.01
C GLU A 170 -3.42 10.64 -2.24
N PHE A 171 -4.19 11.60 -2.75
CA PHE A 171 -3.86 12.38 -3.95
C PHE A 171 -3.57 11.54 -5.20
N THR A 172 -4.28 10.41 -5.34
CA THR A 172 -4.14 9.48 -6.47
C THR A 172 -5.31 9.54 -7.44
N CYS A 173 -6.40 10.15 -7.02
CA CYS A 173 -7.65 10.22 -7.78
C CYS A 173 -8.11 11.68 -7.85
N VAL A 174 -8.64 12.07 -9.01
CA VAL A 174 -9.16 13.41 -9.25
C VAL A 174 -10.47 13.34 -10.03
N LYS A 175 -11.43 14.17 -9.64
CA LYS A 175 -12.73 14.30 -10.33
C LYS A 175 -13.19 15.75 -10.34
N TYR A 176 -14.13 16.06 -11.23
CA TYR A 176 -14.79 17.35 -11.26
C TYR A 176 -15.69 17.50 -10.03
N CYS A 177 -15.71 18.71 -9.47
CA CYS A 177 -16.58 19.09 -8.36
C CYS A 177 -17.07 20.54 -8.48
N ARG A 178 -17.95 20.94 -7.56
CA ARG A 178 -18.31 22.35 -7.40
C ARG A 178 -17.09 23.17 -7.01
N ARG A 179 -17.08 24.44 -7.40
CA ARG A 179 -15.97 25.35 -7.11
C ARG A 179 -15.72 25.40 -5.60
N GLN A 180 -14.51 25.03 -5.20
CA GLN A 180 -14.01 25.12 -3.85
C GLN A 180 -13.42 26.49 -3.57
N LEU A 181 -13.49 26.92 -2.32
CA LEU A 181 -12.87 28.15 -1.82
C LEU A 181 -11.41 27.86 -1.45
N LEU A 182 -10.53 27.89 -2.46
CA LEU A 182 -9.10 27.69 -2.29
C LEU A 182 -8.37 29.03 -2.44
N PRO A 183 -7.33 29.32 -1.64
CA PRO A 183 -6.51 30.50 -1.86
C PRO A 183 -5.79 30.39 -3.21
N ASP A 184 -5.71 31.51 -3.90
CA ASP A 184 -4.91 31.62 -5.11
C ASP A 184 -3.41 31.56 -4.78
N ASN A 185 -2.67 30.84 -5.62
CA ASN A 185 -1.21 30.71 -5.58
C ASN A 185 -0.67 30.66 -7.02
N PRO A 186 0.61 30.97 -7.27
CA PRO A 186 1.21 30.92 -8.61
C PRO A 186 1.12 29.54 -9.28
N GLU A 187 1.19 28.47 -8.50
CA GLU A 187 1.26 27.09 -8.98
C GLU A 187 -0.07 26.57 -9.52
N ARG A 188 -1.20 27.17 -9.12
CA ARG A 188 -2.55 26.72 -9.42
C ARG A 188 -2.92 26.92 -10.88
N CYS A 189 -3.27 25.82 -11.55
CA CYS A 189 -3.86 25.80 -12.88
C CYS A 189 -5.27 26.40 -12.84
N THR A 190 -5.44 27.63 -13.34
CA THR A 190 -6.75 28.27 -13.50
C THR A 190 -7.19 28.35 -14.95
N SER A 191 -6.29 28.11 -15.91
CA SER A 191 -6.59 28.15 -17.34
C SER A 191 -7.33 26.91 -17.84
N ARG A 192 -7.15 25.76 -17.17
CA ARG A 192 -7.76 24.47 -17.51
C ARG A 192 -8.15 23.71 -16.24
N LEU A 193 -9.15 22.84 -16.35
CA LEU A 193 -9.59 21.92 -15.31
C LEU A 193 -8.57 20.79 -15.12
N SER A 194 -7.38 21.13 -14.65
CA SER A 194 -6.25 20.21 -14.54
C SER A 194 -5.56 20.25 -13.20
N VAL A 195 -4.75 19.23 -12.98
CA VAL A 195 -3.83 19.10 -11.85
C VAL A 195 -2.54 18.46 -12.35
N MET A 196 -1.42 18.85 -11.76
CA MET A 196 -0.09 18.32 -12.05
C MET A 196 0.33 17.31 -10.99
N GLY A 197 1.30 16.46 -11.30
CA GLY A 197 1.93 15.59 -10.30
C GLY A 197 2.72 16.39 -9.27
N ALA A 198 2.82 15.89 -8.05
CA ALA A 198 3.62 16.48 -6.97
C ALA A 198 5.13 16.34 -7.18
N THR A 199 5.54 15.31 -7.92
CA THR A 199 6.95 15.10 -8.31
C THR A 199 7.09 15.29 -9.81
N GLY A 200 8.08 16.07 -10.21
CA GLY A 200 8.51 16.21 -11.59
C GLY A 200 9.87 15.57 -11.83
N PHE A 201 10.15 15.22 -13.08
CA PHE A 201 11.28 14.41 -13.48
C PHE A 201 12.20 15.18 -14.42
N THR A 202 13.51 15.08 -14.21
CA THR A 202 14.54 15.71 -15.06
C THR A 202 15.39 14.69 -15.82
N SER A 203 15.34 13.42 -15.44
CA SER A 203 16.16 12.34 -16.00
C SER A 203 15.54 10.97 -15.74
N GLY A 204 16.00 9.95 -16.46
CA GLY A 204 15.57 8.57 -16.30
C GLY A 204 14.25 8.24 -16.96
N LYS A 205 13.73 7.05 -16.62
CA LYS A 205 12.46 6.51 -17.14
C LYS A 205 11.45 6.35 -16.02
N HIS A 206 10.24 6.83 -16.27
CA HIS A 206 9.15 6.85 -15.30
C HIS A 206 7.88 6.32 -15.96
N SER A 207 7.07 5.58 -15.21
CA SER A 207 5.81 5.07 -15.72
C SER A 207 4.73 5.04 -14.64
N TRP A 208 3.52 5.40 -15.04
CA TRP A 208 2.31 5.24 -14.25
C TRP A 208 1.16 4.81 -15.13
N THR A 209 0.12 4.24 -14.53
CA THR A 209 -1.11 3.87 -15.23
C THR A 209 -2.25 4.71 -14.68
N VAL A 210 -3.05 5.27 -15.57
CA VAL A 210 -4.25 6.03 -15.23
C VAL A 210 -5.46 5.20 -15.66
N GLU A 211 -6.35 4.94 -14.70
CA GLU A 211 -7.68 4.43 -14.94
C GLU A 211 -8.57 5.58 -15.41
N VAL A 212 -9.02 5.47 -16.66
CA VAL A 212 -9.87 6.45 -17.36
C VAL A 212 -11.31 5.95 -17.49
N GLY A 213 -11.51 4.63 -17.35
CA GLY A 213 -12.81 3.98 -17.16
C GLY A 213 -13.90 4.41 -18.14
N GLN A 214 -15.05 4.78 -17.59
CA GLN A 214 -16.23 5.22 -18.33
C GLN A 214 -16.27 6.72 -18.61
N SER A 215 -15.21 7.47 -18.25
CA SER A 215 -15.20 8.91 -18.49
C SER A 215 -15.39 9.22 -19.97
N LYS A 216 -16.11 10.31 -20.24
CA LYS A 216 -16.44 10.79 -21.59
C LYS A 216 -15.55 11.92 -22.06
N ASP A 217 -14.83 12.56 -21.14
CA ASP A 217 -13.92 13.64 -21.43
C ASP A 217 -12.74 13.57 -20.47
N TRP A 218 -11.52 13.59 -20.99
CA TRP A 218 -10.31 13.63 -20.18
C TRP A 218 -9.09 13.93 -21.02
N TYR A 219 -8.05 14.43 -20.36
CA TYR A 219 -6.72 14.62 -20.94
C TYR A 219 -5.66 14.14 -19.95
N ILE A 220 -4.74 13.30 -20.42
CA ILE A 220 -3.63 12.78 -19.62
C ILE A 220 -2.32 12.84 -20.39
N GLY A 221 -1.22 13.01 -19.67
CA GLY A 221 0.11 13.00 -20.25
C GLY A 221 1.11 13.68 -19.34
N VAL A 222 1.96 14.50 -19.94
CA VAL A 222 2.96 15.26 -19.22
C VAL A 222 3.03 16.71 -19.67
N VAL A 223 3.56 17.54 -18.80
CA VAL A 223 3.68 18.98 -18.99
C VAL A 223 5.03 19.46 -18.48
N ARG A 224 5.61 20.47 -19.13
CA ARG A 224 6.85 21.10 -18.67
C ARG A 224 6.62 22.01 -17.45
N GLU A 225 7.64 22.26 -16.65
CA GLU A 225 7.55 23.09 -15.43
C GLU A 225 7.10 24.52 -15.72
N SER A 226 7.61 25.11 -16.81
CA SER A 226 7.46 26.53 -17.14
C SER A 226 6.13 26.91 -17.82
N VAL A 227 5.16 25.99 -17.92
CA VAL A 227 3.89 26.29 -18.60
C VAL A 227 3.14 27.41 -17.92
N GLN A 228 2.46 28.22 -18.73
CA GLN A 228 1.56 29.24 -18.19
C GLN A 228 0.33 28.58 -17.56
N ARG A 229 0.04 28.93 -16.31
CA ARG A 229 -1.04 28.28 -15.52
C ARG A 229 -2.29 29.13 -15.38
N LYS A 230 -2.17 30.44 -15.63
CA LYS A 230 -3.22 31.44 -15.39
C LYS A 230 -3.88 32.01 -16.64
N SER A 231 -3.20 31.94 -17.78
CA SER A 231 -3.65 32.42 -19.09
C SER A 231 -4.10 31.27 -19.97
N THR A 232 -4.89 31.57 -20.99
CA THR A 232 -5.30 30.59 -22.00
C THR A 232 -4.07 29.92 -22.64
N VAL A 233 -4.01 28.59 -22.54
CA VAL A 233 -2.94 27.78 -23.14
C VAL A 233 -3.54 26.72 -24.05
N PHE A 234 -2.85 26.41 -25.14
CA PHE A 234 -3.20 25.29 -26.01
C PHE A 234 -2.47 24.03 -25.56
N LEU A 235 -3.17 22.89 -25.54
CA LEU A 235 -2.51 21.61 -25.29
C LEU A 235 -1.75 21.23 -26.57
N ASN A 236 -0.47 21.54 -26.64
CA ASN A 236 0.43 21.06 -27.69
C ASN A 236 1.89 21.13 -27.23
N PRO A 237 2.82 20.45 -27.95
CA PRO A 237 4.23 20.43 -27.59
C PRO A 237 4.91 21.81 -27.56
N ALA A 238 4.51 22.74 -28.43
CA ALA A 238 5.11 24.09 -28.47
C ALA A 238 4.83 24.89 -27.20
N GLU A 239 3.65 24.69 -26.61
CA GLU A 239 3.29 25.23 -25.29
C GLU A 239 3.82 24.39 -24.12
N GLY A 240 4.41 23.22 -24.41
CA GLY A 240 5.04 22.33 -23.43
C GLY A 240 4.11 21.26 -22.86
N PHE A 241 3.11 20.84 -23.64
CA PHE A 241 2.20 19.75 -23.30
C PHE A 241 2.35 18.57 -24.26
N TRP A 242 2.52 17.37 -23.70
CA TRP A 242 2.54 16.11 -24.46
C TRP A 242 1.45 15.21 -23.92
N VAL A 243 0.25 15.38 -24.47
CA VAL A 243 -1.00 14.92 -23.88
C VAL A 243 -1.86 14.23 -24.94
N ILE A 244 -2.57 13.18 -24.54
CA ILE A 244 -3.67 12.60 -25.32
C ILE A 244 -4.98 12.82 -24.56
N GLY A 245 -6.10 12.79 -25.26
CA GLY A 245 -7.40 12.95 -24.63
C GLY A 245 -8.53 12.22 -25.33
N LEU A 246 -9.63 12.09 -24.61
CA LEU A 246 -10.93 11.69 -25.10
C LEU A 246 -11.85 12.90 -25.00
N SER A 247 -12.68 13.14 -26.01
CA SER A 247 -13.74 14.16 -25.96
C SER A 247 -15.03 13.60 -26.52
N ASN A 248 -16.16 14.13 -26.04
CA ASN A 248 -17.51 13.75 -26.47
C ASN A 248 -17.83 12.25 -26.34
N GLY A 249 -17.08 11.51 -25.51
CA GLY A 249 -17.30 10.09 -25.24
C GLY A 249 -16.60 9.11 -26.18
N ASP A 250 -16.26 9.51 -27.40
CA ASP A 250 -15.77 8.63 -28.47
C ASP A 250 -14.57 9.17 -29.28
N THR A 251 -14.24 10.45 -29.16
CA THR A 251 -13.25 11.10 -30.00
C THR A 251 -11.90 11.13 -29.30
N PHE A 252 -11.03 10.18 -29.65
CA PHE A 252 -9.66 10.11 -29.15
C PHE A 252 -8.73 10.99 -30.00
N SER A 253 -7.83 11.72 -29.35
CA SER A 253 -6.88 12.59 -30.02
C SER A 253 -5.55 12.73 -29.28
N ALA A 254 -4.46 12.85 -30.04
CA ALA A 254 -3.19 13.34 -29.55
C ALA A 254 -3.14 14.86 -29.76
N GLN A 255 -2.81 15.57 -28.69
CA GLN A 255 -2.74 17.03 -28.65
C GLN A 255 -1.40 17.50 -29.25
N THR A 256 -1.29 17.41 -30.57
CA THR A 256 -0.20 17.97 -31.39
C THR A 256 -0.59 19.37 -31.88
N THR A 257 0.34 20.09 -32.53
CA THR A 257 0.05 21.43 -33.09
C THR A 257 -1.19 21.44 -33.99
N VAL A 258 -1.34 20.40 -34.82
CA VAL A 258 -2.59 20.09 -35.52
C VAL A 258 -3.13 18.79 -34.94
N CYS A 259 -4.16 18.91 -34.11
CA CYS A 259 -4.78 17.80 -33.37
C CYS A 259 -4.87 16.53 -34.22
N THR A 260 -4.22 15.46 -33.76
CA THR A 260 -4.14 14.19 -34.48
C THR A 260 -5.20 13.25 -33.94
N LYS A 261 -6.22 12.94 -34.74
CA LYS A 261 -7.26 11.96 -34.38
C LYS A 261 -6.66 10.57 -34.25
N LEU A 262 -7.01 9.86 -33.18
CA LEU A 262 -6.54 8.50 -32.89
C LEU A 262 -7.66 7.51 -33.16
N VAL A 263 -7.35 6.44 -33.91
CA VAL A 263 -8.27 5.34 -34.17
C VAL A 263 -7.83 4.15 -33.32
N LEU A 264 -8.63 3.82 -32.31
CA LEU A 264 -8.34 2.74 -31.37
C LEU A 264 -9.20 1.51 -31.71
N LYS A 265 -8.62 0.32 -31.56
CA LYS A 265 -9.35 -0.95 -31.76
C LYS A 265 -10.48 -1.13 -30.73
N GLN A 266 -10.24 -0.67 -29.51
CA GLN A 266 -11.17 -0.70 -28.39
C GLN A 266 -10.97 0.54 -27.52
N LYS A 267 -12.03 0.93 -26.79
CA LYS A 267 -11.94 2.00 -25.78
C LYS A 267 -11.04 1.53 -24.62
N PRO A 268 -9.95 2.24 -24.29
CA PRO A 268 -9.08 1.87 -23.18
C PRO A 268 -9.75 2.22 -21.85
N GLU A 269 -9.74 1.27 -20.90
CA GLU A 269 -10.15 1.54 -19.51
C GLU A 269 -8.96 2.05 -18.68
N ARG A 270 -7.74 1.64 -19.04
CA ARG A 270 -6.49 1.98 -18.39
C ARG A 270 -5.43 2.30 -19.43
N ILE A 271 -4.72 3.41 -19.21
CA ILE A 271 -3.66 3.87 -20.10
C ILE A 271 -2.38 3.99 -19.29
N ARG A 272 -1.34 3.28 -19.73
CA ARG A 272 0.01 3.46 -19.22
C ARG A 272 0.66 4.65 -19.92
N VAL A 273 1.20 5.57 -19.14
CA VAL A 273 2.05 6.66 -19.59
C VAL A 273 3.49 6.29 -19.24
N GLU A 274 4.39 6.36 -20.21
CA GLU A 274 5.81 6.09 -20.06
C GLU A 274 6.60 7.31 -20.52
N LEU A 275 7.28 7.96 -19.57
CA LEU A 275 8.15 9.10 -19.80
C LEU A 275 9.60 8.61 -19.80
N ASP A 276 10.30 8.82 -20.91
CA ASP A 276 11.75 8.64 -21.02
C ASP A 276 12.36 10.03 -21.15
N CYS A 277 12.82 10.59 -20.03
CA CYS A 277 13.43 11.92 -19.99
C CYS A 277 14.70 11.96 -20.83
N ASP A 278 15.51 10.90 -20.76
CA ASP A 278 16.83 10.83 -21.38
C ASP A 278 16.73 10.75 -22.91
N LYS A 279 15.72 10.04 -23.43
CA LYS A 279 15.47 9.93 -24.88
C LYS A 279 14.44 10.91 -25.40
N GLY A 280 13.83 11.71 -24.52
CA GLY A 280 12.85 12.70 -24.92
C GLY A 280 11.58 12.08 -25.50
N LYS A 281 11.02 11.06 -24.83
CA LYS A 281 9.82 10.36 -25.32
C LYS A 281 8.73 10.28 -24.27
N VAL A 282 7.48 10.34 -24.75
CA VAL A 282 6.29 10.03 -23.96
C VAL A 282 5.47 9.05 -24.77
N VAL A 283 5.29 7.84 -24.23
CA VAL A 283 4.53 6.76 -24.88
C VAL A 283 3.25 6.51 -24.10
N PHE A 284 2.16 6.36 -24.82
CA PHE A 284 0.85 6.01 -24.29
C PHE A 284 0.49 4.61 -24.77
N THR A 285 0.18 3.71 -23.85
CA THR A 285 -0.09 2.30 -24.14
C THR A 285 -1.42 1.90 -23.52
N ASN A 286 -2.29 1.25 -24.30
CA ASN A 286 -3.50 0.61 -23.78
C ASN A 286 -3.08 -0.65 -23.01
N THR A 287 -3.38 -0.73 -21.71
CA THR A 287 -2.90 -1.86 -20.90
C THR A 287 -3.67 -3.16 -21.14
N ALA A 288 -4.81 -3.11 -21.82
CA ALA A 288 -5.62 -4.31 -22.09
C ALA A 288 -5.01 -5.21 -23.17
N ASP A 289 -4.48 -4.62 -24.24
CA ASP A 289 -3.90 -5.32 -25.39
C ASP A 289 -2.42 -4.96 -25.63
N MET A 290 -1.84 -4.14 -24.74
CA MET A 290 -0.46 -3.62 -24.79
C MET A 290 -0.14 -2.87 -26.09
N THR A 291 -1.16 -2.37 -26.80
CA THR A 291 -0.95 -1.59 -28.03
C THR A 291 -0.56 -0.15 -27.71
N THR A 292 0.41 0.38 -28.46
CA THR A 292 0.76 1.79 -28.39
C THR A 292 -0.37 2.63 -29.00
N ILE A 293 -0.94 3.51 -28.18
CA ILE A 293 -1.95 4.49 -28.57
C ILE A 293 -1.29 5.64 -29.34
N TYR A 294 -0.22 6.21 -28.79
CA TYR A 294 0.51 7.31 -29.39
C TYR A 294 1.91 7.46 -28.75
N MET A 295 2.83 8.09 -29.47
CA MET A 295 4.16 8.45 -28.96
C MET A 295 4.51 9.87 -29.37
N PHE A 296 4.83 10.71 -28.39
CA PHE A 296 5.53 11.97 -28.64
C PHE A 296 7.04 11.76 -28.56
N LYS A 297 7.76 12.54 -29.36
CA LYS A 297 9.21 12.66 -29.30
C LYS A 297 9.58 14.14 -29.31
N ASP A 298 10.32 14.57 -28.30
CA ASP A 298 10.72 15.97 -28.11
C ASP A 298 11.99 16.06 -27.27
N LYS A 299 12.59 17.25 -27.13
CA LYS A 299 13.74 17.47 -26.24
C LYS A 299 13.27 18.08 -24.92
N PHE A 300 13.30 17.29 -23.86
CA PHE A 300 13.04 17.80 -22.52
C PHE A 300 14.28 18.50 -21.97
N THR A 301 14.17 19.80 -21.74
CA THR A 301 15.28 20.66 -21.26
C THR A 301 15.09 21.11 -19.81
N GLU A 302 13.92 20.84 -19.25
CA GLU A 302 13.56 21.18 -17.88
C GLU A 302 12.73 20.05 -17.27
N ARG A 303 12.32 20.25 -16.01
CA ARG A 303 11.53 19.27 -15.27
C ARG A 303 10.16 19.05 -15.93
N ILE A 304 9.78 17.78 -16.07
CA ILE A 304 8.52 17.34 -16.65
C ILE A 304 7.63 16.75 -15.55
N PHE A 305 6.39 17.18 -15.48
CA PHE A 305 5.41 16.72 -14.50
C PHE A 305 4.31 15.89 -15.16
N PRO A 306 3.77 14.87 -14.47
CA PRO A 306 2.51 14.27 -14.85
C PRO A 306 1.40 15.32 -14.96
N TYR A 307 0.49 15.15 -15.92
CA TYR A 307 -0.65 16.04 -16.16
C TYR A 307 -1.94 15.23 -16.26
N ILE A 308 -2.96 15.64 -15.51
CA ILE A 308 -4.28 15.00 -15.51
C ILE A 308 -5.39 16.07 -15.54
N SER A 309 -6.40 15.85 -16.39
CA SER A 309 -7.62 16.65 -16.49
C SER A 309 -8.83 15.73 -16.68
N PRO A 310 -9.76 15.65 -15.71
CA PRO A 310 -10.90 14.71 -15.75
C PRO A 310 -12.10 15.15 -16.60
N GLY A 311 -11.96 16.20 -17.41
CA GLY A 311 -13.07 16.73 -18.20
C GLY A 311 -14.16 17.39 -17.36
N LEU A 312 -15.19 17.93 -18.02
CA LEU A 312 -16.38 18.46 -17.36
C LEU A 312 -17.38 17.33 -17.09
N SER A 313 -18.13 17.44 -15.99
CA SER A 313 -19.34 16.66 -15.77
C SER A 313 -20.56 17.55 -15.95
N GLU A 314 -21.56 17.08 -16.70
CA GLU A 314 -22.87 17.75 -16.78
C GLU A 314 -23.54 17.76 -15.40
N GLU A 315 -24.28 18.84 -15.11
CA GLU A 315 -25.03 18.96 -13.85
C GLU A 315 -26.05 17.82 -13.73
N GLY A 316 -25.96 17.05 -12.65
CA GLY A 316 -26.83 15.89 -12.38
C GLY A 316 -26.22 14.52 -12.70
N ASN A 317 -25.11 14.47 -13.43
CA ASN A 317 -24.37 13.23 -13.66
C ASN A 317 -23.25 13.03 -12.62
N ILE A 318 -23.00 11.76 -12.25
CA ILE A 318 -21.88 11.39 -11.38
C ILE A 318 -20.58 11.61 -12.16
N SER A 319 -19.73 12.54 -11.71
CA SER A 319 -18.40 12.76 -12.31
C SER A 319 -17.58 11.48 -12.20
N CYS A 320 -17.10 10.97 -13.34
CA CYS A 320 -16.17 9.85 -13.37
C CYS A 320 -14.77 10.32 -12.94
N PRO A 321 -14.17 9.75 -11.88
CA PRO A 321 -12.82 10.09 -11.49
C PRO A 321 -11.78 9.52 -12.45
N LEU A 322 -10.63 10.19 -12.54
CA LEU A 322 -9.40 9.61 -13.07
C LEU A 322 -8.52 9.17 -11.90
N THR A 323 -8.08 7.91 -11.92
CA THR A 323 -7.34 7.31 -10.80
C THR A 323 -5.98 6.78 -11.26
N ILE A 324 -4.91 7.19 -10.59
CA ILE A 324 -3.58 6.61 -10.73
C ILE A 324 -3.60 5.22 -10.08
N CYS A 325 -3.33 4.19 -10.87
CA CYS A 325 -3.33 2.82 -10.37
C CYS A 325 -2.14 2.57 -9.42
N PRO A 326 -2.36 1.86 -8.31
CA PRO A 326 -1.27 1.43 -7.44
C PRO A 326 -0.36 0.40 -8.12
N LEU A 327 0.90 0.36 -7.68
CA LEU A 327 1.85 -0.66 -8.02
C LEU A 327 1.60 -1.92 -7.19
N THR A 328 1.65 -3.08 -7.84
CA THR A 328 1.64 -4.36 -7.14
C THR A 328 2.98 -4.56 -6.44
N ILE A 329 3.01 -4.42 -5.11
CA ILE A 329 4.19 -4.72 -4.31
C ILE A 329 4.29 -6.23 -4.17
N THR A 330 5.30 -6.84 -4.80
CA THR A 330 5.64 -8.25 -4.58
C THR A 330 6.90 -8.34 -3.72
N VAL A 331 6.72 -8.81 -2.49
CA VAL A 331 7.83 -9.13 -1.59
C VAL A 331 8.27 -10.57 -1.87
N ASN A 332 9.20 -10.71 -2.81
CA ASN A 332 9.84 -11.98 -3.10
C ASN A 332 10.91 -12.25 -2.03
N GLY A 333 10.84 -13.44 -1.40
CA GLY A 333 11.93 -13.95 -0.57
C GLY A 333 12.94 -14.68 -1.44
N MET A 334 14.15 -14.87 -0.92
CA MET A 334 15.07 -15.88 -1.47
C MET A 334 14.47 -17.28 -1.39
#